data_AF-A0A098M5A3-F1
#
_entry.id   AF-A0A098M5A3-F1
#
_cell.length_a   1.000
_cell.length_b   1.000
_cell.length_c   1.000
_cell.angle_alpha   90.00
_cell.angle_beta   90.00
_cell.angle_gamma   90.00
#
_symmetry.space_group_name_H-M   'P 1'
#
loop_
_entity.id
_entity.type
_entity.pdbx_description
1 polymer ?
#
loop_
_entity_poly.entity_id
_entity_poly.type
_entity_poly.pdbx_seq_one_letter_code
_entity_poly.pdbx_strand_id
1 'polypeptide(L)'
;MERSIISHVVGEQSKGERLQRLRAIRLIFEELEKSNSICVLVACEHLEDVYMHVEDTEGTQKEYIESDKSYESKPFSLNSDEVKNSVVSFLDCWLRHGKGIRFGFYTNTTITNERSTDLLKRENLELPDMPLLELLISKRYDEVLPFIKCIVMDDYEKQYARNKHKTGYFDVIQVFTDEMWIQFCNQIDWRFEQEDENELELFLLEKVKTCSLYTSITVSGREQYIIDALDKELERRQGKTDPIHRMINTDTVRNKFLEVGTNTTSKSLDPCYEEWELMDKPFDARGIIQKILEVSPEYDPQMFEIFARKIGTIKKQLLRTNHQERGAYLYRVFEACEEKLIRVIRKQIQKHDVEPPQIEKRIVEPLRIKKHNAEPLRIQEYDTEIMQIQEQDVELNYDAKFKLLKSQMHEVVSMPLEMQKHDVEPPLIDEFIEILVHSAKSHLDDWGKDYEYPFKSESALRDTIYELFDTCYLAFD
;
A
#
# COMPACT_ATOMS: atom_id res chain seq x y z
N MET A 1 11.06 6.13 -51.57
CA MET A 1 11.45 4.73 -51.27
C MET A 1 11.64 4.68 -49.77
N GLU A 2 10.86 3.85 -49.06
CA GLU A 2 10.94 3.77 -47.61
C GLU A 2 12.31 3.22 -47.20
N ARG A 3 13.03 3.94 -46.33
CA ARG A 3 14.39 3.55 -45.93
C ARG A 3 14.32 2.53 -44.81
N SER A 4 15.27 1.61 -44.77
CA SER A 4 15.33 0.57 -43.75
C SER A 4 16.36 0.94 -42.68
N ILE A 5 15.90 1.04 -41.43
CA ILE A 5 16.71 1.39 -40.25
C ILE A 5 17.07 0.17 -39.41
N ILE A 6 18.12 0.27 -38.59
CA ILE A 6 18.51 -0.75 -37.61
C ILE A 6 17.46 -0.78 -36.49
N SER A 7 17.09 -1.98 -36.03
CA SER A 7 16.26 -2.15 -34.84
C SER A 7 17.20 -2.44 -33.67
N HIS A 8 17.19 -1.59 -32.66
CA HIS A 8 17.97 -1.77 -31.44
C HIS A 8 17.22 -2.51 -30.33
N VAL A 9 15.95 -2.88 -30.56
CA VAL A 9 15.19 -3.78 -29.69
C VAL A 9 15.89 -5.14 -29.65
N VAL A 10 16.56 -5.44 -28.53
CA VAL A 10 17.32 -6.68 -28.29
C VAL A 10 16.37 -7.74 -27.75
N GLY A 11 16.31 -8.91 -28.38
CA GLY A 11 15.59 -10.08 -27.85
C GLY A 11 16.38 -10.80 -26.75
N GLU A 12 15.68 -11.12 -25.65
CA GLU A 12 16.06 -11.92 -24.47
C GLU A 12 17.39 -11.54 -23.79
N GLN A 13 17.35 -10.52 -22.92
CA GLN A 13 18.27 -10.39 -21.78
C GLN A 13 17.48 -9.98 -20.54
N SER A 14 17.32 -10.91 -19.60
CA SER A 14 16.45 -10.78 -18.41
C SER A 14 16.81 -9.64 -17.43
N LYS A 15 17.96 -8.96 -17.60
CA LYS A 15 18.33 -7.78 -16.81
C LYS A 15 18.05 -6.52 -17.63
N GLY A 16 17.01 -5.78 -17.25
CA GLY A 16 16.63 -4.49 -17.88
C GLY A 16 15.17 -4.43 -18.31
N GLU A 17 14.58 -5.55 -18.73
CA GLU A 17 13.18 -5.61 -19.20
C GLU A 17 12.18 -5.15 -18.13
N ARG A 18 12.40 -5.50 -16.85
CA ARG A 18 11.54 -5.05 -15.75
C ARG A 18 11.66 -3.55 -15.51
N LEU A 19 12.88 -2.99 -15.53
CA LEU A 19 13.08 -1.53 -15.44
C LEU A 19 12.29 -0.80 -16.52
N GLN A 20 12.34 -1.26 -17.77
CA GLN A 20 11.60 -0.65 -18.89
C GLN A 20 10.09 -0.63 -18.66
N ARG A 21 9.54 -1.73 -18.12
CA ARG A 21 8.11 -1.79 -17.79
C ARG A 21 7.75 -0.89 -16.60
N LEU A 22 8.60 -0.81 -15.58
CA LEU A 22 8.40 0.13 -14.47
C LEU A 22 8.50 1.60 -14.95
N ARG A 23 9.42 1.90 -15.88
CA ARG A 23 9.53 3.22 -16.54
C ARG A 23 8.27 3.56 -17.32
N ALA A 24 7.77 2.63 -18.13
CA ALA A 24 6.49 2.75 -18.81
C ALA A 24 5.35 3.06 -17.84
N ILE A 25 5.26 2.35 -16.71
CA ILE A 25 4.24 2.60 -15.67
C ILE A 25 4.40 4.00 -15.07
N ARG A 26 5.62 4.44 -14.76
CA ARG A 26 5.89 5.78 -14.22
C ARG A 26 5.43 6.88 -15.19
N LEU A 27 5.77 6.76 -16.46
CA LEU A 27 5.38 7.73 -17.49
C LEU A 27 3.86 7.87 -17.60
N ILE A 28 3.12 6.75 -17.51
CA ILE A 28 1.66 6.78 -17.47
C ILE A 28 1.16 7.62 -16.29
N PHE A 29 1.66 7.34 -15.07
CA PHE A 29 1.22 8.07 -13.89
C PHE A 29 1.58 9.56 -13.94
N GLU A 30 2.77 9.90 -14.43
CA GLU A 30 3.19 11.30 -14.62
C GLU A 30 2.26 12.06 -15.58
N GLU A 31 1.74 11.42 -16.63
CA GLU A 31 0.78 12.05 -17.54
C GLU A 31 -0.63 12.13 -16.92
N LEU A 32 -1.10 11.07 -16.25
CA LEU A 32 -2.41 11.07 -15.58
C LEU A 32 -2.51 12.12 -14.47
N GLU A 33 -1.39 12.46 -13.81
CA GLU A 33 -1.32 13.57 -12.83
C GLU A 33 -1.55 14.94 -13.47
N LYS A 34 -1.19 15.12 -14.75
CA LYS A 34 -1.32 16.41 -15.45
C LYS A 34 -2.77 16.68 -15.86
N SER A 35 -3.52 15.65 -16.23
CA SER A 35 -4.90 15.77 -16.66
C SER A 35 -5.64 14.43 -16.58
N ASN A 36 -6.91 14.47 -16.14
CA ASN A 36 -7.80 13.31 -16.16
C ASN A 36 -8.49 13.10 -17.53
N SER A 37 -8.28 14.00 -18.48
CA SER A 37 -8.92 14.01 -19.81
C SER A 37 -7.90 13.80 -20.93
N ILE A 38 -7.04 12.80 -20.76
CA ILE A 38 -6.04 12.40 -21.76
C ILE A 38 -6.16 10.90 -22.05
N CYS A 39 -5.86 10.56 -23.30
CA CYS A 39 -5.59 9.19 -23.71
C CYS A 39 -4.07 8.99 -23.69
N VAL A 40 -3.60 8.11 -22.80
CA VAL A 40 -2.20 7.68 -22.78
C VAL A 40 -2.13 6.29 -23.41
N LEU A 41 -1.19 6.09 -24.33
CA LEU A 41 -0.86 4.81 -24.95
C LEU A 41 0.62 4.53 -24.71
N VAL A 42 0.95 3.38 -24.12
CA VAL A 42 2.34 3.01 -23.83
C VAL A 42 2.63 1.57 -24.25
N ALA A 43 3.81 1.35 -24.83
CA ALA A 43 4.32 0.02 -25.16
C ALA A 43 5.80 -0.08 -24.82
N CYS A 44 6.23 -1.27 -24.39
CA CYS A 44 7.65 -1.62 -24.33
C CYS A 44 8.07 -2.32 -25.63
N GLU A 45 9.34 -2.14 -26.02
CA GLU A 45 9.94 -2.77 -27.21
C GLU A 45 9.14 -2.55 -28.51
N HIS A 46 8.74 -1.30 -28.76
CA HIS A 46 8.03 -0.93 -29.99
C HIS A 46 8.93 -0.19 -31.00
N LEU A 47 9.51 0.93 -30.60
CA LEU A 47 10.47 1.73 -31.39
C LEU A 47 11.84 1.76 -30.71
N GLU A 48 11.82 1.97 -29.40
CA GLU A 48 12.92 1.75 -28.46
C GLU A 48 12.37 0.95 -27.25
N ASP A 49 13.11 0.99 -26.14
CA ASP A 49 12.78 0.35 -24.88
C ASP A 49 11.38 0.72 -24.39
N VAL A 50 11.03 2.02 -24.38
CA VAL A 50 9.67 2.51 -24.05
C VAL A 50 9.16 3.48 -25.11
N TYR A 51 7.92 3.29 -25.55
CA TYR A 51 7.18 4.21 -26.41
C TYR A 51 5.94 4.71 -25.68
N MET A 52 5.68 6.01 -25.76
CA MET A 52 4.48 6.65 -25.24
C MET A 52 3.88 7.62 -26.26
N HIS A 53 2.56 7.57 -26.40
CA HIS A 53 1.77 8.55 -27.12
C HIS A 53 0.68 9.08 -26.20
N VAL A 54 0.51 10.40 -26.19
CA VAL A 54 -0.51 11.08 -25.39
C VAL A 54 -1.33 11.97 -26.31
N GLU A 55 -2.64 11.86 -26.21
CA GLU A 55 -3.59 12.71 -26.91
C GLU A 55 -4.56 13.33 -25.89
N ASP A 56 -4.69 14.66 -25.91
CA ASP A 56 -5.67 15.37 -25.10
C ASP A 56 -7.00 15.59 -25.82
N THR A 57 -8.01 16.05 -25.09
CA THR A 57 -9.34 16.36 -25.63
C THR A 57 -9.37 17.49 -26.64
N GLU A 58 -8.32 18.31 -26.71
CA GLU A 58 -8.19 19.41 -27.68
C GLU A 58 -7.52 18.94 -28.98
N GLY A 59 -7.09 17.68 -29.04
CA GLY A 59 -6.40 17.07 -30.19
C GLY A 59 -4.90 17.35 -30.22
N THR A 60 -4.30 17.83 -29.13
CA THR A 60 -2.85 17.96 -29.03
C THR A 60 -2.24 16.59 -28.81
N GLN A 61 -1.34 16.21 -29.71
CA GLN A 61 -0.64 14.93 -29.68
C GLN A 61 0.81 15.13 -29.24
N LYS A 62 1.29 14.25 -28.37
CA LYS A 62 2.67 14.17 -27.91
C LYS A 62 3.17 12.75 -28.05
N GLU A 63 4.33 12.60 -28.68
CA GLU A 63 5.02 11.32 -28.77
C GLU A 63 6.34 11.39 -28.02
N TYR A 64 6.64 10.31 -27.29
CA TYR A 64 7.84 10.17 -26.49
C TYR A 64 8.43 8.76 -26.67
N ILE A 65 9.74 8.70 -26.82
CA ILE A 65 10.49 7.46 -27.00
C ILE A 65 11.67 7.48 -26.01
N GLU A 66 11.79 6.45 -25.17
CA GLU A 66 12.83 6.35 -24.15
C GLU A 66 13.75 5.15 -24.43
N SER A 67 15.05 5.36 -24.22
CA SER A 67 16.07 4.31 -24.18
C SER A 67 16.60 4.21 -22.75
N ASP A 68 16.54 3.02 -22.16
CA ASP A 68 16.80 2.75 -20.75
C ASP A 68 18.11 1.99 -20.59
N LYS A 69 18.97 2.44 -19.68
CA LYS A 69 20.33 1.91 -19.49
C LYS A 69 20.64 1.75 -18.00
N SER A 70 20.63 0.51 -17.51
CA SER A 70 20.89 0.19 -16.10
C SER A 70 22.20 -0.59 -15.93
N TYR A 71 23.13 -0.02 -15.15
CA TYR A 71 24.46 -0.59 -14.93
C TYR A 71 24.91 -0.38 -13.48
N GLU A 72 25.69 -1.32 -12.94
CA GLU A 72 26.11 -1.24 -11.53
C GLU A 72 27.17 -0.15 -11.26
N SER A 73 28.11 0.11 -12.18
CA SER A 73 29.22 1.07 -11.96
C SER A 73 29.95 1.47 -13.25
N LYS A 74 29.23 1.70 -14.35
CA LYS A 74 29.83 2.13 -15.62
C LYS A 74 29.37 3.56 -15.96
N PRO A 75 30.21 4.60 -15.76
CA PRO A 75 29.85 5.95 -16.17
C PRO A 75 29.88 6.08 -17.70
N PHE A 76 29.11 7.03 -18.23
CA PHE A 76 29.02 7.26 -19.67
C PHE A 76 29.63 8.58 -20.11
N SER A 77 30.22 8.55 -21.29
CA SER A 77 30.63 9.72 -22.08
C SER A 77 29.84 9.71 -23.38
N LEU A 78 29.92 10.78 -24.18
CA LEU A 78 29.25 10.81 -25.49
C LEU A 78 29.73 9.68 -26.42
N ASN A 79 30.96 9.17 -26.21
CA ASN A 79 31.54 8.10 -27.01
C ASN A 79 31.25 6.68 -26.47
N SER A 80 30.45 6.54 -25.41
CA SER A 80 29.97 5.23 -24.94
C SER A 80 29.05 4.60 -26.00
N ASP A 81 29.19 3.30 -26.24
CA ASP A 81 28.39 2.59 -27.24
C ASP A 81 26.89 2.67 -26.93
N GLU A 82 26.52 2.62 -25.65
CA GLU A 82 25.15 2.81 -25.19
C GLU A 82 24.56 4.15 -25.64
N VAL A 83 25.32 5.24 -25.44
CA VAL A 83 24.89 6.59 -25.81
C VAL A 83 24.81 6.74 -27.32
N LYS A 84 25.83 6.28 -28.06
CA LYS A 84 25.86 6.38 -29.52
C LYS A 84 24.72 5.58 -30.16
N ASN A 85 24.45 4.37 -29.69
CA ASN A 85 23.35 3.54 -30.17
C ASN A 85 22.00 4.24 -29.99
N SER A 86 21.75 4.80 -28.79
CA SER A 86 20.51 5.54 -28.54
C SER A 86 20.40 6.79 -29.43
N VAL A 87 21.47 7.58 -29.58
CA VAL A 87 21.45 8.78 -30.43
C VAL A 87 21.22 8.44 -31.91
N VAL A 88 21.85 7.37 -32.42
CA VAL A 88 21.62 6.88 -33.80
C VAL A 88 20.17 6.44 -33.99
N SER A 89 19.62 5.69 -33.04
CA SER A 89 18.22 5.26 -33.08
C SER A 89 17.24 6.43 -33.00
N PHE A 90 17.51 7.42 -32.15
CA PHE A 90 16.72 8.65 -32.06
C PHE A 90 16.77 9.44 -33.36
N LEU A 91 17.94 9.55 -34.02
CA LEU A 91 18.06 10.18 -35.34
C LEU A 91 17.20 9.47 -36.39
N ASP A 92 17.26 8.14 -36.40
CA ASP A 92 16.45 7.32 -37.31
C ASP A 92 14.95 7.53 -37.08
N CYS A 93 14.52 7.55 -35.82
CA CYS A 93 13.13 7.82 -35.46
C CYS A 93 12.72 9.25 -35.83
N TRP A 94 13.54 10.25 -35.52
CA TRP A 94 13.29 11.67 -35.81
C TRP A 94 13.14 11.93 -37.32
N LEU A 95 13.96 11.27 -38.13
CA LEU A 95 13.93 11.38 -39.59
C LEU A 95 12.78 10.60 -40.22
N ARG A 96 12.39 9.46 -39.64
CA ARG A 96 11.31 8.61 -40.17
C ARG A 96 9.92 9.11 -39.80
N HIS A 97 9.73 9.51 -38.55
CA HIS A 97 8.42 9.82 -37.98
C HIS A 97 8.19 11.32 -37.76
N GLY A 98 9.25 12.13 -37.79
CA GLY A 98 9.17 13.59 -37.82
C GLY A 98 9.60 14.27 -36.52
N LYS A 99 9.54 15.61 -36.53
CA LYS A 99 10.13 16.47 -35.49
C LYS A 99 9.29 16.64 -34.22
N GLY A 100 8.09 16.05 -34.17
CA GLY A 100 7.17 16.14 -33.03
C GLY A 100 7.52 15.19 -31.87
N ILE A 101 8.42 14.24 -32.11
CA ILE A 101 8.81 13.22 -31.13
C ILE A 101 9.84 13.79 -30.17
N ARG A 102 9.59 13.55 -28.87
CA ARG A 102 10.55 13.75 -27.78
C ARG A 102 11.29 12.45 -27.49
N PHE A 103 12.57 12.54 -27.14
CA PHE A 103 13.40 11.40 -26.80
C PHE A 103 13.84 11.47 -25.36
N GLY A 104 14.01 10.32 -24.71
CA GLY A 104 14.54 10.20 -23.37
C GLY A 104 15.73 9.24 -23.32
N PHE A 105 16.83 9.66 -22.72
CA PHE A 105 17.91 8.75 -22.36
C PHE A 105 17.91 8.59 -20.84
N TYR A 106 17.43 7.45 -20.35
CA TYR A 106 17.30 7.18 -18.92
C TYR A 106 18.41 6.25 -18.44
N THR A 107 19.16 6.66 -17.40
CA THR A 107 20.19 5.81 -16.80
C THR A 107 20.41 6.09 -15.32
N ASN A 108 20.77 5.05 -14.57
CA ASN A 108 21.20 5.15 -13.18
C ASN A 108 22.70 5.51 -13.03
N THR A 109 23.39 5.70 -14.15
CA THR A 109 24.85 5.93 -14.17
C THR A 109 25.20 7.41 -14.16
N THR A 110 26.45 7.71 -13.81
CA THR A 110 27.01 9.07 -13.84
C THR A 110 27.66 9.42 -15.18
N ILE A 111 27.92 10.71 -15.38
CA ILE A 111 28.64 11.24 -16.55
C ILE A 111 30.16 11.22 -16.31
N THR A 112 30.94 10.98 -17.36
CA THR A 112 32.40 11.09 -17.34
C THR A 112 32.95 11.80 -18.58
N ASN A 113 34.17 12.32 -18.44
CA ASN A 113 34.89 12.98 -19.52
C ASN A 113 35.21 12.05 -20.69
N GLU A 114 35.22 12.62 -21.88
CA GLU A 114 35.67 11.96 -23.08
C GLU A 114 37.16 11.66 -23.04
N ARG A 115 37.53 10.52 -23.62
CA ARG A 115 38.93 10.18 -23.86
C ARG A 115 39.31 10.61 -25.26
N SER A 116 40.51 11.15 -25.42
CA SER A 116 41.05 11.48 -26.75
C SER A 116 41.16 10.20 -27.60
N THR A 117 40.40 10.15 -28.68
CA THR A 117 40.38 9.03 -29.64
C THR A 117 41.12 9.42 -30.92
N ASP A 118 41.52 8.42 -31.71
CA ASP A 118 42.15 8.66 -33.01
C ASP A 118 41.23 9.39 -34.00
N LEU A 119 39.91 9.23 -33.84
CA LEU A 119 38.90 9.99 -34.56
C LEU A 119 39.04 11.49 -34.29
N LEU A 120 39.00 11.90 -33.01
CA LEU A 120 39.08 13.30 -32.63
C LEU A 120 40.42 13.94 -33.01
N LYS A 121 41.51 13.18 -32.90
CA LYS A 121 42.85 13.62 -33.34
C LYS A 121 42.90 13.87 -34.85
N ARG A 122 42.30 12.98 -35.65
CA ARG A 122 42.26 13.13 -37.12
C ARG A 122 41.53 14.38 -37.55
N GLU A 123 40.44 14.72 -36.86
CA GLU A 123 39.63 15.91 -37.15
C GLU A 123 40.17 17.19 -36.47
N ASN A 124 41.34 17.12 -35.80
CA ASN A 124 41.95 18.23 -35.04
C ASN A 124 41.00 18.86 -34.00
N LEU A 125 40.22 18.03 -33.31
CA LEU A 125 39.31 18.47 -32.24
C LEU A 125 39.97 18.30 -30.87
N GLU A 126 40.16 19.41 -30.16
CA GLU A 126 40.69 19.44 -28.80
C GLU A 126 39.55 19.33 -27.78
N LEU A 127 39.60 18.32 -26.92
CA LEU A 127 38.53 18.08 -25.94
C LEU A 127 38.43 19.24 -24.93
N PRO A 128 37.21 19.71 -24.60
CA PRO A 128 37.01 20.68 -23.53
C PRO A 128 37.27 20.07 -22.15
N ASP A 129 37.43 20.93 -21.15
CA ASP A 129 37.61 20.50 -19.75
C ASP A 129 36.34 19.87 -19.14
N MET A 130 35.17 20.23 -19.67
CA MET A 130 33.86 19.75 -19.23
C MET A 130 33.42 18.54 -20.07
N PRO A 131 32.76 17.51 -19.49
CA PRO A 131 32.22 16.39 -20.25
C PRO A 131 31.26 16.86 -21.36
N LEU A 132 31.36 16.26 -22.55
CA LEU A 132 30.51 16.65 -23.68
C LEU A 132 29.02 16.41 -23.40
N LEU A 133 28.67 15.37 -22.64
CA LEU A 133 27.28 15.14 -22.21
C LEU A 133 26.76 16.26 -21.30
N GLU A 134 27.58 16.81 -20.40
CA GLU A 134 27.19 17.97 -19.59
C GLU A 134 27.01 19.23 -20.45
N LEU A 135 27.84 19.41 -21.48
CA LEU A 135 27.67 20.49 -22.45
C LEU A 135 26.37 20.35 -23.25
N LEU A 136 25.96 19.13 -23.61
CA LEU A 136 24.67 18.84 -24.26
C LEU A 136 23.49 19.15 -23.34
N ILE A 137 23.54 18.70 -22.09
CA ILE A 137 22.49 18.95 -21.08
C ILE A 137 22.34 20.45 -20.81
N SER A 138 23.46 21.16 -20.67
CA SER A 138 23.49 22.61 -20.45
C SER A 138 23.24 23.43 -21.73
N LYS A 139 23.03 22.78 -22.87
CA LYS A 139 22.74 23.39 -24.17
C LYS A 139 23.83 24.35 -24.68
N ARG A 140 25.09 24.11 -24.30
CA ARG A 140 26.28 24.84 -24.79
C ARG A 140 26.71 24.31 -26.16
N TYR A 141 25.83 24.47 -27.14
CA TYR A 141 25.98 23.87 -28.48
C TYR A 141 27.16 24.45 -29.27
N ASP A 142 27.52 25.70 -29.05
CA ASP A 142 28.72 26.32 -29.61
C ASP A 142 30.00 25.52 -29.31
N GLU A 143 30.07 24.87 -28.14
CA GLU A 143 31.21 24.04 -27.74
C GLU A 143 31.05 22.57 -28.15
N VAL A 144 29.87 21.96 -27.97
CA VAL A 144 29.72 20.50 -28.15
C VAL A 144 29.40 20.07 -29.58
N LEU A 145 28.85 20.96 -30.41
CA LEU A 145 28.33 20.60 -31.73
C LEU A 145 29.38 20.01 -32.68
N PRO A 146 30.65 20.49 -32.72
CA PRO A 146 31.69 19.86 -33.54
C PRO A 146 31.93 18.38 -33.16
N PHE A 147 31.89 18.07 -31.87
CA PHE A 147 32.17 16.73 -31.36
C PHE A 147 31.01 15.77 -31.59
N ILE A 148 29.77 16.19 -31.30
CA ILE A 148 28.60 15.32 -31.53
C ILE A 148 28.45 14.98 -33.02
N LYS A 149 28.65 15.95 -33.92
CA LYS A 149 28.67 15.70 -35.36
C LYS A 149 29.73 14.67 -35.73
N CYS A 150 30.97 14.88 -35.27
CA CYS A 150 32.09 13.98 -35.55
C CYS A 150 31.82 12.55 -35.07
N ILE A 151 31.47 12.39 -33.79
CA ILE A 151 31.28 11.09 -33.15
C ILE A 151 30.07 10.36 -33.72
N VAL A 152 28.91 11.03 -33.82
CA VAL A 152 27.66 10.41 -34.27
C VAL A 152 27.74 10.06 -35.74
N MET A 153 28.31 10.90 -36.61
CA MET A 153 28.44 10.58 -38.04
C MET A 153 29.37 9.38 -38.27
N ASP A 154 30.52 9.35 -37.62
CA ASP A 154 31.47 8.22 -37.73
C ASP A 154 30.84 6.92 -37.23
N ASP A 155 30.09 6.96 -36.12
CA ASP A 155 29.42 5.77 -35.60
C ASP A 155 28.23 5.34 -36.48
N TYR A 156 27.40 6.28 -36.93
CA TYR A 156 26.28 6.02 -37.84
C TYR A 156 26.74 5.33 -39.13
N GLU A 157 27.80 5.86 -39.77
CA GLU A 157 28.38 5.25 -40.98
C GLU A 157 28.85 3.82 -40.71
N LYS A 158 29.55 3.59 -39.59
CA LYS A 158 30.05 2.25 -39.21
C LYS A 158 28.92 1.27 -38.93
N GLN A 159 27.86 1.69 -38.24
CA GLN A 159 26.72 0.83 -37.91
C GLN A 159 25.99 0.36 -39.19
N TYR A 160 25.80 1.26 -40.15
CA TYR A 160 25.10 0.94 -41.39
C TYR A 160 26.00 0.24 -42.43
N ALA A 161 27.30 0.53 -42.46
CA ALA A 161 28.26 -0.20 -43.31
C ALA A 161 28.33 -1.70 -42.97
N ARG A 162 28.14 -2.06 -41.69
CA ARG A 162 28.07 -3.45 -41.23
C ARG A 162 26.79 -4.17 -41.68
N ASN A 163 25.71 -3.42 -41.92
CA ASN A 163 24.39 -3.95 -42.21
C ASN A 163 24.01 -3.76 -43.69
N LYS A 164 24.47 -4.67 -44.56
CA LYS A 164 24.31 -4.59 -46.04
C LYS A 164 22.88 -4.40 -46.57
N HIS A 165 21.86 -4.67 -45.76
CA HIS A 165 20.44 -4.57 -46.13
C HIS A 165 19.74 -3.33 -45.55
N LYS A 166 20.45 -2.50 -44.80
CA LYS A 166 19.93 -1.29 -44.16
C LYS A 166 20.60 -0.08 -44.79
N THR A 167 19.79 0.90 -45.20
CA THR A 167 20.28 2.08 -45.93
C THR A 167 20.45 3.30 -45.03
N GLY A 168 19.71 3.38 -43.93
CA GLY A 168 19.76 4.50 -43.00
C GLY A 168 19.56 5.86 -43.67
N TYR A 169 20.07 6.92 -43.05
CA TYR A 169 19.90 8.31 -43.44
C TYR A 169 21.21 9.08 -43.50
N PHE A 170 22.34 8.40 -43.70
CA PHE A 170 23.66 9.03 -43.63
C PHE A 170 23.83 10.22 -44.59
N ASP A 171 23.39 10.10 -45.85
CA ASP A 171 23.40 11.18 -46.86
C ASP A 171 22.55 12.40 -46.45
N VAL A 172 21.50 12.18 -45.65
CA VAL A 172 20.63 13.24 -45.14
C VAL A 172 21.29 13.92 -43.94
N ILE A 173 21.86 13.14 -43.01
CA ILE A 173 22.52 13.63 -41.81
C ILE A 173 23.81 14.40 -42.17
N GLN A 174 24.53 13.97 -43.20
CA GLN A 174 25.77 14.59 -43.66
C GLN A 174 25.58 16.06 -44.09
N VAL A 175 24.38 16.42 -44.54
CA VAL A 175 24.05 17.79 -44.98
C VAL A 175 23.24 18.59 -43.95
N PHE A 176 23.10 18.09 -42.73
CA PHE A 176 22.45 18.83 -41.65
C PHE A 176 23.21 20.12 -41.32
N THR A 177 22.45 21.21 -41.25
CA THR A 177 22.96 22.46 -40.69
C THR A 177 23.08 22.37 -39.18
N ASP A 178 23.83 23.30 -38.59
CA ASP A 178 23.99 23.42 -37.15
C ASP A 178 22.64 23.58 -36.45
N GLU A 179 21.71 24.34 -37.04
CA GLU A 179 20.36 24.51 -36.53
C GLU A 179 19.56 23.20 -36.53
N MET A 180 19.74 22.34 -37.53
CA MET A 180 19.09 21.03 -37.56
C MET A 180 19.60 20.10 -36.46
N TRP A 181 20.91 20.07 -36.25
CA TRP A 181 21.50 19.32 -35.14
C TRP A 181 21.03 19.85 -33.78
N ILE A 182 20.99 21.16 -33.60
CA ILE A 182 20.49 21.79 -32.38
C ILE A 182 19.00 21.47 -32.18
N GLN A 183 18.18 21.49 -33.24
CA GLN A 183 16.78 21.10 -33.16
C GLN A 183 16.62 19.65 -32.69
N PHE A 184 17.40 18.73 -33.27
CA PHE A 184 17.39 17.32 -32.87
C PHE A 184 17.84 17.15 -31.41
N CYS A 185 18.98 17.73 -31.02
CA CYS A 185 19.50 17.61 -29.65
C CYS A 185 18.54 18.19 -28.60
N ASN A 186 17.80 19.26 -28.94
CA ASN A 186 16.78 19.83 -28.06
C ASN A 186 15.55 18.94 -27.85
N GLN A 187 15.36 17.89 -28.65
CA GLN A 187 14.30 16.90 -28.44
C GLN A 187 14.68 15.81 -27.45
N ILE A 188 15.97 15.66 -27.12
CA ILE A 188 16.47 14.62 -26.21
C ILE A 188 16.49 15.18 -24.78
N ASP A 189 15.79 14.49 -23.89
CA ASP A 189 15.85 14.65 -22.45
C ASP A 189 16.85 13.66 -21.87
N TRP A 190 17.94 14.17 -21.29
CA TRP A 190 19.03 13.37 -20.75
C TRP A 190 18.84 13.19 -19.25
N ARG A 191 18.50 11.98 -18.81
CA ARG A 191 18.19 11.65 -17.42
C ARG A 191 19.26 10.71 -16.86
N PHE A 192 20.33 11.30 -16.35
CA PHE A 192 21.42 10.60 -15.65
C PHE A 192 21.16 10.50 -14.15
N GLU A 193 21.84 9.57 -13.48
CA GLU A 193 21.75 9.37 -12.03
C GLU A 193 20.31 9.18 -11.54
N GLN A 194 19.50 8.47 -12.34
CA GLN A 194 18.13 8.15 -12.00
C GLN A 194 18.02 6.89 -11.16
N GLU A 195 16.81 6.63 -10.65
CA GLU A 195 16.51 5.51 -9.80
C GLU A 195 16.79 4.17 -10.49
N ASP A 196 17.36 3.21 -9.73
CA ASP A 196 17.41 1.82 -10.17
C ASP A 196 16.03 1.13 -10.05
N GLU A 197 15.95 -0.16 -10.40
CA GLU A 197 14.69 -0.91 -10.38
C GLU A 197 13.99 -0.90 -8.99
N ASN A 198 14.75 -1.05 -7.91
CA ASN A 198 14.18 -1.13 -6.56
C ASN A 198 13.73 0.25 -6.07
N GLU A 199 14.55 1.27 -6.32
CA GLU A 199 14.21 2.65 -5.98
C GLU A 199 13.00 3.15 -6.77
N LEU A 200 12.91 2.79 -8.05
CA LEU A 200 11.77 3.12 -8.91
C LEU A 200 10.48 2.43 -8.45
N GLU A 201 10.57 1.18 -8.00
CA GLU A 201 9.43 0.44 -7.44
C GLU A 201 8.87 1.13 -6.18
N LEU A 202 9.73 1.58 -5.27
CA LEU A 202 9.33 2.37 -4.09
C LEU A 202 8.69 3.71 -4.49
N PHE A 203 9.23 4.38 -5.49
CA PHE A 203 8.65 5.62 -6.01
C PHE A 203 7.26 5.39 -6.61
N LEU A 204 7.08 4.29 -7.34
CA LEU A 204 5.79 3.93 -7.94
C LEU A 204 4.72 3.63 -6.89
N LEU A 205 5.08 3.03 -5.75
CA LEU A 205 4.13 2.80 -4.64
C LEU A 205 3.52 4.12 -4.16
N GLU A 206 4.34 5.16 -3.98
CA GLU A 206 3.86 6.48 -3.60
C GLU A 206 3.01 7.11 -4.72
N LYS A 207 3.43 6.97 -5.98
CA LYS A 207 2.65 7.46 -7.13
C LYS A 207 1.26 6.81 -7.24
N VAL A 208 1.15 5.51 -6.94
CA VAL A 208 -0.14 4.82 -6.91
C VAL A 208 -1.04 5.43 -5.83
N LYS A 209 -0.52 5.74 -4.64
CA LYS A 209 -1.30 6.36 -3.55
C LYS A 209 -1.77 7.77 -3.88
N THR A 210 -0.96 8.56 -4.59
CA THR A 210 -1.31 9.93 -4.97
C THR A 210 -2.13 10.02 -6.26
N CYS A 211 -2.31 8.91 -6.96
CA CYS A 211 -3.08 8.86 -8.20
C CYS A 211 -4.56 9.17 -7.96
N SER A 212 -5.20 9.92 -8.87
CA SER A 212 -6.64 10.24 -8.80
C SER A 212 -7.54 9.00 -8.78
N LEU A 213 -7.08 7.88 -9.35
CA LEU A 213 -7.79 6.60 -9.35
C LEU A 213 -7.84 5.96 -7.95
N TYR A 214 -6.88 6.27 -7.07
CA TYR A 214 -6.73 5.65 -5.75
C TYR A 214 -7.88 5.99 -4.79
N THR A 215 -8.36 7.24 -4.80
CA THR A 215 -9.49 7.64 -3.95
C THR A 215 -10.83 7.09 -4.46
N SER A 216 -10.93 6.81 -5.75
CA SER A 216 -12.18 6.36 -6.38
C SER A 216 -12.46 4.86 -6.20
N ILE A 217 -11.47 4.07 -5.82
CA ILE A 217 -11.54 2.61 -5.77
C ILE A 217 -10.87 2.13 -4.47
N THR A 218 -11.48 1.17 -3.76
CA THR A 218 -10.93 0.61 -2.52
C THR A 218 -9.69 -0.25 -2.81
N VAL A 219 -8.51 0.38 -2.92
CA VAL A 219 -7.22 -0.29 -3.17
C VAL A 219 -6.17 -0.01 -2.08
N SER A 220 -6.59 0.55 -0.94
CA SER A 220 -5.68 0.88 0.17
C SER A 220 -4.93 -0.37 0.66
N GLY A 221 -3.60 -0.27 0.77
CA GLY A 221 -2.72 -1.37 1.16
C GLY A 221 -2.50 -2.41 0.04
N ARG A 222 -2.93 -2.13 -1.18
CA ARG A 222 -2.80 -3.02 -2.36
C ARG A 222 -2.02 -2.38 -3.51
N GLU A 223 -1.23 -1.35 -3.22
CA GLU A 223 -0.47 -0.57 -4.20
C GLU A 223 0.47 -1.47 -5.02
N GLN A 224 1.17 -2.39 -4.34
CA GLN A 224 2.07 -3.33 -5.00
C GLN A 224 1.33 -4.22 -6.00
N TYR A 225 0.12 -4.68 -5.67
CA TYR A 225 -0.69 -5.50 -6.59
C TYR A 225 -1.09 -4.74 -7.84
N ILE A 226 -1.26 -3.41 -7.77
CA ILE A 226 -1.51 -2.57 -8.94
C ILE A 226 -0.28 -2.54 -9.84
N ILE A 227 0.90 -2.28 -9.27
CA ILE A 227 2.17 -2.24 -10.00
C ILE A 227 2.43 -3.59 -10.66
N ASP A 228 2.35 -4.68 -9.90
CA ASP A 228 2.55 -6.04 -10.40
C ASP A 228 1.55 -6.41 -11.51
N ALA A 229 0.28 -5.98 -11.39
CA ALA A 229 -0.74 -6.23 -12.40
C ALA A 229 -0.49 -5.47 -13.70
N LEU A 230 0.03 -4.24 -13.61
CA LEU A 230 0.44 -3.44 -14.77
C LEU A 230 1.71 -3.98 -15.41
N ASP A 231 2.72 -4.33 -14.61
CA ASP A 231 4.00 -4.91 -15.05
C ASP A 231 3.75 -6.19 -15.85
N LYS A 232 2.94 -7.09 -15.27
CA LYS A 232 2.54 -8.35 -15.91
C LYS A 232 1.73 -8.13 -17.19
N GLU A 233 0.90 -7.09 -17.24
CA GLU A 233 0.12 -6.79 -18.44
C GLU A 233 1.01 -6.25 -19.58
N LEU A 234 2.01 -5.42 -19.25
CA LEU A 234 3.03 -4.98 -20.21
C LEU A 234 3.85 -6.17 -20.73
N GLU A 235 4.34 -7.04 -19.83
CA GLU A 235 5.08 -8.26 -20.19
C GLU A 235 4.26 -9.16 -21.14
N ARG A 236 2.99 -9.39 -20.81
CA ARG A 236 2.08 -10.20 -21.64
C ARG A 236 1.85 -9.60 -23.03
N ARG A 237 1.83 -8.27 -23.14
CA ARG A 237 1.59 -7.54 -24.40
C ARG A 237 2.86 -7.39 -25.24
N GLN A 238 4.04 -7.32 -24.63
CA GLN A 238 5.35 -7.28 -25.30
C GLN A 238 5.53 -8.43 -26.29
N GLY A 239 5.11 -9.65 -25.92
CA GLY A 239 5.18 -10.83 -26.78
C GLY A 239 4.21 -10.86 -27.97
N LYS A 240 3.42 -9.81 -28.23
CA LYS A 240 2.46 -9.76 -29.34
C LYS A 240 3.15 -9.33 -30.64
N THR A 241 2.73 -9.90 -31.77
CA THR A 241 3.31 -9.55 -33.09
C THR A 241 2.81 -8.20 -33.60
N ASP A 242 1.52 -7.91 -33.40
CA ASP A 242 0.91 -6.64 -33.81
C ASP A 242 1.27 -5.51 -32.81
N PRO A 243 1.87 -4.41 -33.28
CA PRO A 243 2.15 -3.22 -32.48
C PRO A 243 0.99 -2.69 -31.64
N ILE A 244 -0.23 -2.67 -32.20
CA ILE A 244 -1.40 -2.11 -31.51
C ILE A 244 -1.74 -2.97 -30.29
N HIS A 245 -1.55 -4.29 -30.39
CA HIS A 245 -1.77 -5.22 -29.29
C HIS A 245 -0.65 -5.20 -28.23
N ARG A 246 0.48 -4.52 -28.49
CA ARG A 246 1.53 -4.30 -27.49
C ARG A 246 1.22 -3.14 -26.54
N MET A 247 0.38 -2.20 -26.98
CA MET A 247 0.10 -0.98 -26.22
C MET A 247 -0.87 -1.24 -25.07
N ILE A 248 -0.61 -0.69 -23.89
CA ILE A 248 -1.61 -0.46 -22.83
C ILE A 248 -2.08 0.99 -22.88
N ASN A 249 -3.28 1.23 -22.36
CA ASN A 249 -3.89 2.55 -22.38
C ASN A 249 -4.46 2.97 -21.01
N THR A 250 -4.91 4.21 -20.88
CA THR A 250 -5.54 4.73 -19.65
C THR A 250 -6.66 3.82 -19.13
N ASP A 251 -7.50 3.27 -20.01
CA ASP A 251 -8.58 2.36 -19.62
C ASP A 251 -8.05 1.02 -19.09
N THR A 252 -6.94 0.52 -19.65
CA THR A 252 -6.26 -0.67 -19.11
C THR A 252 -5.81 -0.41 -17.67
N VAL A 253 -5.23 0.76 -17.40
CA VAL A 253 -4.78 1.15 -16.07
C VAL A 253 -5.96 1.24 -15.10
N ARG A 254 -7.02 1.97 -15.48
CA ARG A 254 -8.25 2.06 -14.68
C ARG A 254 -8.86 0.68 -14.41
N ASN A 255 -8.88 -0.19 -15.42
CA ASN A 255 -9.35 -1.56 -15.27
C ASN A 255 -8.47 -2.37 -14.31
N LYS A 256 -7.15 -2.15 -14.25
CA LYS A 256 -6.30 -2.81 -13.24
C LYS A 256 -6.57 -2.32 -11.82
N PHE A 257 -6.83 -1.03 -11.64
CA PHE A 257 -7.34 -0.53 -10.36
C PHE A 257 -8.68 -1.17 -9.98
N LEU A 258 -9.63 -1.22 -10.91
CA LEU A 258 -10.92 -1.87 -10.68
C LEU A 258 -10.76 -3.37 -10.42
N GLU A 259 -9.97 -4.09 -11.20
CA GLU A 259 -9.70 -5.52 -11.02
C GLU A 259 -9.12 -5.75 -9.63
N VAL A 260 -8.06 -5.04 -9.20
CA VAL A 260 -7.46 -5.22 -7.87
C VAL A 260 -8.39 -4.79 -6.73
N GLY A 261 -9.20 -3.75 -6.95
CA GLY A 261 -10.20 -3.29 -5.97
C GLY A 261 -11.41 -4.23 -5.86
N THR A 262 -11.79 -4.89 -6.96
CA THR A 262 -12.96 -5.78 -7.05
C THR A 262 -12.62 -7.26 -6.96
N ASN A 263 -11.35 -7.67 -7.09
CA ASN A 263 -10.87 -9.05 -6.91
C ASN A 263 -10.93 -9.49 -5.45
N THR A 264 -11.95 -9.05 -4.74
CA THR A 264 -12.23 -9.53 -3.42
C THR A 264 -13.71 -9.36 -3.14
N THR A 265 -14.37 -10.50 -3.08
CA THR A 265 -15.16 -10.87 -1.90
C THR A 265 -14.34 -10.76 -0.59
N SER A 266 -13.65 -9.65 -0.32
CA SER A 266 -13.14 -9.32 1.01
C SER A 266 -14.05 -8.25 1.54
N LYS A 267 -14.61 -8.54 2.69
CA LYS A 267 -15.31 -7.57 3.49
C LYS A 267 -14.35 -6.42 3.82
N SER A 268 -14.90 -5.25 4.14
CA SER A 268 -14.08 -4.11 4.55
C SER A 268 -13.19 -4.48 5.76
N LEU A 269 -12.09 -3.74 5.93
CA LEU A 269 -11.33 -3.77 7.17
C LEU A 269 -12.16 -3.13 8.28
N ASP A 270 -12.20 -3.75 9.46
CA ASP A 270 -12.92 -3.25 10.62
C ASP A 270 -12.15 -2.08 11.27
N PRO A 271 -12.73 -0.87 11.39
CA PRO A 271 -12.03 0.32 11.89
C PRO A 271 -11.63 0.21 13.37
N CYS A 272 -12.13 -0.77 14.12
CA CYS A 272 -11.76 -0.97 15.52
C CYS A 272 -10.27 -1.29 15.78
N TYR A 273 -9.44 -1.42 14.74
CA TYR A 273 -7.99 -1.44 14.93
C TYR A 273 -7.47 -0.13 15.54
N GLU A 274 -8.13 1.00 15.27
CA GLU A 274 -7.76 2.32 15.84
C GLU A 274 -7.96 2.32 17.36
N GLU A 275 -9.08 1.75 17.84
CA GLU A 275 -9.34 1.58 19.26
C GLU A 275 -8.29 0.70 19.93
N TRP A 276 -7.88 -0.40 19.28
CA TRP A 276 -6.80 -1.26 19.77
C TRP A 276 -5.46 -0.52 19.95
N GLU A 277 -5.12 0.38 19.02
CA GLU A 277 -3.88 1.16 19.08
C GLU A 277 -3.93 2.24 20.17
N LEU A 278 -5.12 2.76 20.47
CA LEU A 278 -5.37 3.76 21.51
C LEU A 278 -5.52 3.16 22.92
N MET A 279 -5.71 1.84 23.06
CA MET A 279 -5.83 1.19 24.36
C MET A 279 -4.55 1.32 25.18
N ASP A 280 -4.71 1.73 26.43
CA ASP A 280 -3.61 1.74 27.42
C ASP A 280 -3.11 0.31 27.65
N LYS A 281 -1.78 0.16 27.71
CA LYS A 281 -1.18 -1.14 28.04
C LYS A 281 -1.55 -1.53 29.48
N PRO A 282 -1.97 -2.79 29.71
CA PRO A 282 -2.26 -3.26 31.06
C PRO A 282 -1.07 -3.09 32.01
N PHE A 283 -1.36 -2.69 33.25
CA PHE A 283 -0.36 -2.50 34.30
C PHE A 283 -0.05 -3.81 35.06
N ASP A 284 -0.90 -4.83 34.90
CA ASP A 284 -0.69 -6.17 35.46
C ASP A 284 0.51 -6.84 34.76
N ALA A 285 1.38 -7.48 35.56
CA ALA A 285 2.59 -8.16 35.10
C ALA A 285 2.48 -9.70 35.22
N ARG A 286 1.35 -10.21 35.71
CA ARG A 286 1.12 -11.65 35.90
C ARG A 286 0.78 -12.32 34.57
N GLY A 287 1.59 -13.28 34.14
CA GLY A 287 1.25 -14.15 33.01
C GLY A 287 0.09 -15.10 33.36
N ILE A 288 -0.44 -15.79 32.34
CA ILE A 288 -1.62 -16.66 32.49
C ILE A 288 -1.44 -17.74 33.57
N ILE A 289 -0.24 -18.31 33.70
CA ILE A 289 0.06 -19.37 34.67
C ILE A 289 -0.15 -18.86 36.10
N GLN A 290 0.37 -17.67 36.39
CA GLN A 290 0.26 -17.07 37.72
C GLN A 290 -1.21 -16.74 38.03
N LYS A 291 -1.95 -16.20 37.05
CA LYS A 291 -3.38 -15.89 37.20
C LYS A 291 -4.22 -17.13 37.52
N ILE A 292 -3.96 -18.25 36.85
CA ILE A 292 -4.68 -19.52 37.11
C ILE A 292 -4.34 -20.06 38.50
N LEU A 293 -3.06 -20.10 38.88
CA LEU A 293 -2.64 -20.64 40.18
C LEU A 293 -3.15 -19.82 41.38
N GLU A 294 -3.44 -18.53 41.18
CA GLU A 294 -3.99 -17.67 42.23
C GLU A 294 -5.47 -17.96 42.55
N VAL A 295 -6.23 -18.47 41.57
CA VAL A 295 -7.66 -18.83 41.72
C VAL A 295 -7.90 -20.33 41.81
N SER A 296 -7.00 -21.15 41.27
CA SER A 296 -7.08 -22.62 41.24
C SER A 296 -5.69 -23.22 41.52
N PRO A 297 -5.26 -23.27 42.79
CA PRO A 297 -3.91 -23.76 43.16
C PRO A 297 -3.65 -25.22 42.76
N GLU A 298 -4.69 -26.04 42.62
CA GLU A 298 -4.62 -27.47 42.28
C GLU A 298 -4.73 -27.73 40.75
N TYR A 299 -4.60 -26.71 39.91
CA TYR A 299 -4.68 -26.87 38.45
C TYR A 299 -3.55 -27.74 37.90
N ASP A 300 -3.84 -28.60 36.91
CA ASP A 300 -2.86 -29.56 36.36
C ASP A 300 -1.64 -28.85 35.75
N PRO A 301 -0.43 -29.03 36.30
CA PRO A 301 0.78 -28.40 35.79
C PRO A 301 1.12 -28.75 34.33
N GLN A 302 0.69 -29.92 33.84
CA GLN A 302 0.95 -30.34 32.46
C GLN A 302 0.26 -29.44 31.43
N MET A 303 -0.87 -28.83 31.82
CA MET A 303 -1.62 -27.91 30.97
C MET A 303 -0.87 -26.62 30.69
N PHE A 304 0.03 -26.19 31.58
CA PHE A 304 0.82 -24.96 31.38
C PHE A 304 1.77 -25.06 30.18
N GLU A 305 2.37 -26.22 29.93
CA GLU A 305 3.20 -26.44 28.73
C GLU A 305 2.36 -26.42 27.44
N ILE A 306 1.10 -26.85 27.52
CA ILE A 306 0.15 -26.77 26.41
C ILE A 306 -0.20 -25.31 26.13
N PHE A 307 -0.51 -24.51 27.16
CA PHE A 307 -0.81 -23.09 27.03
C PHE A 307 0.36 -22.31 26.44
N ALA A 308 1.58 -22.52 26.94
CA ALA A 308 2.78 -21.85 26.43
C ALA A 308 2.99 -22.12 24.93
N ARG A 309 2.75 -23.36 24.46
CA ARG A 309 2.84 -23.72 23.04
C ARG A 309 1.74 -23.08 22.19
N LYS A 310 0.52 -23.05 22.70
CA LYS A 310 -0.64 -22.40 22.05
C LYS A 310 -0.40 -20.90 21.89
N ILE A 311 -0.05 -20.23 22.98
CA ILE A 311 0.32 -18.80 23.01
C ILE A 311 1.47 -18.52 22.03
N GLY A 312 2.55 -19.31 22.08
CA GLY A 312 3.68 -19.13 21.17
C GLY A 312 3.32 -19.33 19.69
N THR A 313 2.35 -20.19 19.39
CA THR A 313 1.87 -20.44 18.03
C THR A 313 1.00 -19.29 17.53
N ILE A 314 0.01 -18.86 18.31
CA ILE A 314 -0.87 -17.76 17.93
C ILE A 314 -0.11 -16.42 17.84
N LYS A 315 0.85 -16.15 18.74
CA LYS A 315 1.76 -14.98 18.65
C LYS A 315 2.44 -14.92 17.28
N LYS A 316 3.00 -16.05 16.82
CA LYS A 316 3.66 -16.12 15.51
C LYS A 316 2.69 -15.97 14.34
N GLN A 317 1.47 -16.48 14.47
CA GLN A 317 0.43 -16.32 13.45
C GLN A 317 -0.05 -14.88 13.36
N LEU A 318 -0.35 -14.24 14.50
CA LEU A 318 -0.72 -12.83 14.60
C LEU A 318 0.36 -11.90 14.02
N LEU A 319 1.64 -12.20 14.24
CA LEU A 319 2.76 -11.42 13.67
C LEU A 319 2.86 -11.51 12.13
N ARG A 320 2.23 -12.50 11.50
CA ARG A 320 2.21 -12.65 10.02
C ARG A 320 1.01 -11.95 9.37
N THR A 321 0.05 -11.50 10.16
CA THR A 321 -1.12 -10.77 9.70
C THR A 321 -0.79 -9.27 9.58
N ASN A 322 -1.50 -8.56 8.70
CA ASN A 322 -1.40 -7.10 8.62
C ASN A 322 -1.65 -6.47 10.01
N HIS A 323 -0.92 -5.40 10.33
CA HIS A 323 -1.02 -4.67 11.61
C HIS A 323 -2.48 -4.31 11.96
N GLN A 324 -3.23 -3.78 11.01
CA GLN A 324 -4.58 -3.28 11.21
C GLN A 324 -5.58 -4.43 11.35
N GLU A 325 -5.51 -5.45 10.48
CA GLU A 325 -6.33 -6.67 10.58
C GLU A 325 -6.11 -7.38 11.92
N ARG A 326 -4.85 -7.43 12.38
CA ARG A 326 -4.48 -7.96 13.69
C ARG A 326 -5.08 -7.14 14.82
N GLY A 327 -4.98 -5.82 14.76
CA GLY A 327 -5.53 -4.91 15.77
C GLY A 327 -7.04 -5.07 15.92
N ALA A 328 -7.77 -5.01 14.80
CA ALA A 328 -9.22 -5.18 14.79
C ALA A 328 -9.65 -6.56 15.32
N TYR A 329 -8.95 -7.62 14.91
CA TYR A 329 -9.20 -8.97 15.41
C TYR A 329 -9.04 -9.07 16.93
N LEU A 330 -7.92 -8.58 17.46
CA LEU A 330 -7.64 -8.61 18.90
C LEU A 330 -8.67 -7.81 19.70
N TYR A 331 -9.03 -6.62 19.21
CA TYR A 331 -10.06 -5.80 19.83
C TYR A 331 -11.40 -6.51 19.92
N ARG A 332 -11.88 -7.12 18.83
CA ARG A 332 -13.16 -7.82 18.81
C ARG A 332 -13.21 -9.04 19.69
N VAL A 333 -12.09 -9.77 19.81
CA VAL A 333 -11.98 -10.89 20.75
C VAL A 333 -11.99 -10.38 22.19
N PHE A 334 -11.22 -9.32 22.47
CA PHE A 334 -11.16 -8.68 23.78
C PHE A 334 -12.53 -8.15 24.23
N GLU A 335 -13.19 -7.32 23.41
CA GLU A 335 -14.52 -6.74 23.63
C GLU A 335 -15.56 -7.82 23.95
N ALA A 336 -15.59 -8.89 23.16
CA ALA A 336 -16.51 -10.01 23.37
C ALA A 336 -16.24 -10.78 24.67
N CYS A 337 -14.99 -10.84 25.12
CA CYS A 337 -14.61 -11.44 26.40
C CYS A 337 -15.00 -10.52 27.56
N GLU A 338 -14.63 -9.23 27.49
CA GLU A 338 -14.93 -8.23 28.52
C GLU A 338 -16.43 -8.13 28.78
N GLU A 339 -17.24 -7.97 27.72
CA GLU A 339 -18.70 -7.94 27.85
C GLU A 339 -19.24 -9.20 28.55
N LYS A 340 -18.67 -10.36 28.22
CA LYS A 340 -19.10 -11.64 28.79
C LYS A 340 -18.76 -11.73 30.26
N LEU A 341 -17.55 -11.31 30.65
CA LEU A 341 -17.09 -11.25 32.03
C LEU A 341 -17.99 -10.35 32.88
N ILE A 342 -18.28 -9.14 32.40
CA ILE A 342 -19.19 -8.20 33.07
C ILE A 342 -20.57 -8.83 33.29
N ARG A 343 -21.11 -9.54 32.29
CA ARG A 343 -22.41 -10.23 32.40
C ARG A 343 -22.38 -11.37 33.43
N VAL A 344 -21.27 -12.11 33.55
CA VAL A 344 -21.11 -13.17 34.55
C VAL A 344 -21.09 -12.57 35.96
N ILE A 345 -20.30 -11.53 36.18
CA ILE A 345 -20.18 -10.83 37.48
C ILE A 345 -21.55 -10.29 37.92
N ARG A 346 -22.28 -9.59 37.04
CA ARG A 346 -23.62 -9.05 37.36
C ARG A 346 -24.62 -10.14 37.78
N LYS A 347 -24.55 -11.32 37.16
CA LYS A 347 -25.43 -12.45 37.52
C LYS A 347 -25.09 -13.05 38.89
N GLN A 348 -23.82 -13.03 39.29
CA GLN A 348 -23.40 -13.51 40.60
C GLN A 348 -23.82 -12.54 41.71
N ILE A 349 -23.69 -11.21 41.48
CA ILE A 349 -24.14 -10.18 42.41
C ILE A 349 -25.65 -10.29 42.67
N GLN A 350 -26.47 -10.44 41.61
CA GLN A 350 -27.93 -10.59 41.75
C GLN A 350 -28.36 -11.87 42.48
N LYS A 351 -27.53 -12.92 42.51
CA LYS A 351 -27.82 -14.15 43.28
C LYS A 351 -27.50 -14.00 44.77
N HIS A 352 -26.55 -13.15 45.14
CA HIS A 352 -26.13 -12.94 46.53
C HIS A 352 -27.09 -12.04 47.33
N ASP A 353 -27.87 -11.17 46.68
CA ASP A 353 -28.82 -10.24 47.32
C ASP A 353 -30.17 -10.89 47.77
N VAL A 354 -30.32 -12.22 47.72
CA VAL A 354 -31.63 -12.90 47.95
C VAL A 354 -31.70 -13.78 49.22
N GLU A 355 -30.71 -13.82 50.11
CA GLU A 355 -30.89 -14.46 51.43
C GLU A 355 -31.16 -13.44 52.55
N PRO A 356 -32.39 -13.39 53.12
CA PRO A 356 -32.71 -12.45 54.19
C PRO A 356 -32.14 -12.93 55.54
N PRO A 357 -31.59 -12.04 56.37
CA PRO A 357 -31.09 -12.41 57.68
C PRO A 357 -32.25 -12.78 58.62
N GLN A 358 -32.12 -13.92 59.29
CA GLN A 358 -32.96 -14.34 60.41
C GLN A 358 -32.79 -13.36 61.57
N ILE A 359 -33.74 -12.44 61.75
CA ILE A 359 -33.77 -11.52 62.90
C ILE A 359 -35.01 -11.81 63.74
N GLU A 360 -34.77 -12.16 65.00
CA GLU A 360 -35.76 -12.41 66.05
C GLU A 360 -36.74 -11.24 66.21
N LYS A 361 -38.03 -11.59 66.34
CA LYS A 361 -39.13 -10.65 66.57
C LYS A 361 -38.94 -9.92 67.90
N ARG A 362 -38.65 -8.61 67.84
CA ARG A 362 -38.97 -7.68 68.93
C ARG A 362 -40.11 -6.77 68.51
N ILE A 363 -41.21 -6.90 69.25
CA ILE A 363 -42.47 -6.17 69.16
C ILE A 363 -42.25 -4.72 69.64
N VAL A 364 -42.63 -3.72 68.83
CA VAL A 364 -43.20 -2.45 69.32
C VAL A 364 -44.25 -1.93 68.32
N GLU A 365 -45.39 -1.54 68.88
CA GLU A 365 -46.64 -1.07 68.24
C GLU A 365 -46.57 0.34 67.61
N PRO A 366 -47.59 0.72 66.80
CA PRO A 366 -47.51 1.78 65.80
C PRO A 366 -48.01 3.16 66.29
N LEU A 367 -47.48 4.23 65.70
CA LEU A 367 -48.11 5.56 65.74
C LEU A 367 -48.57 5.99 64.35
N ARG A 368 -49.87 6.28 64.31
CA ARG A 368 -50.75 6.58 63.18
C ARG A 368 -50.78 8.10 62.93
N ILE A 369 -51.26 8.52 61.73
CA ILE A 369 -51.94 9.79 61.33
C ILE A 369 -51.26 10.38 60.07
N LYS A 370 -51.92 10.75 58.96
CA LYS A 370 -53.33 10.69 58.49
C LYS A 370 -53.33 10.77 56.95
N LYS A 371 -54.28 10.07 56.32
CA LYS A 371 -54.63 10.15 54.89
C LYS A 371 -55.28 11.49 54.54
N HIS A 372 -55.02 12.00 53.34
CA HIS A 372 -56.07 12.57 52.51
C HIS A 372 -56.02 12.01 51.08
N ASN A 373 -57.23 11.76 50.57
CA ASN A 373 -57.58 10.99 49.38
C ASN A 373 -57.61 11.88 48.13
N ALA A 374 -57.25 11.33 46.97
CA ALA A 374 -58.09 11.33 45.77
C ALA A 374 -57.48 10.42 44.68
N GLU A 375 -58.19 9.35 44.36
CA GLU A 375 -58.08 8.50 43.15
C GLU A 375 -58.88 9.14 41.98
N PRO A 376 -58.99 8.54 40.78
CA PRO A 376 -58.02 7.79 39.95
C PRO A 376 -58.12 8.23 38.46
N LEU A 377 -57.22 7.77 37.56
CA LEU A 377 -57.55 7.11 36.27
C LEU A 377 -56.39 7.08 35.26
N ARG A 378 -56.45 6.03 34.45
CA ARG A 378 -55.46 5.45 33.53
C ARG A 378 -55.66 5.95 32.09
N ILE A 379 -54.52 6.02 31.39
CA ILE A 379 -54.24 5.73 29.95
C ILE A 379 -54.86 6.66 28.90
N GLN A 380 -53.99 7.27 28.09
CA GLN A 380 -54.01 7.16 26.62
C GLN A 380 -52.66 7.57 26.01
N GLU A 381 -52.06 6.65 25.26
CA GLU A 381 -50.99 6.89 24.28
C GLU A 381 -51.56 7.66 23.09
N TYR A 382 -50.80 8.58 22.50
CA TYR A 382 -50.69 8.80 21.04
C TYR A 382 -49.48 9.72 20.74
N ASP A 383 -48.45 9.10 20.18
CA ASP A 383 -47.64 9.47 19.01
C ASP A 383 -47.32 10.93 18.62
N THR A 384 -45.99 11.12 18.55
CA THR A 384 -45.15 11.78 17.51
C THR A 384 -45.35 13.26 17.17
N GLU A 385 -44.34 14.08 17.49
CA GLU A 385 -43.88 15.14 16.60
C GLU A 385 -42.34 15.26 16.65
N ILE A 386 -41.76 15.24 15.46
CA ILE A 386 -40.34 15.25 15.13
C ILE A 386 -39.75 16.64 15.42
N MET A 387 -38.65 16.70 16.18
CA MET A 387 -37.73 17.84 16.13
C MET A 387 -36.37 17.40 15.58
N GLN A 388 -36.02 18.04 14.47
CA GLN A 388 -34.72 18.05 13.84
C GLN A 388 -33.64 18.46 14.85
N ILE A 389 -32.63 17.62 15.05
CA ILE A 389 -31.36 18.00 15.68
C ILE A 389 -30.27 17.76 14.64
N GLN A 390 -29.49 18.80 14.39
CA GLN A 390 -28.39 18.85 13.42
C GLN A 390 -27.26 17.90 13.85
N GLU A 391 -26.62 17.25 12.86
CA GLU A 391 -25.63 16.17 13.01
C GLU A 391 -24.33 16.51 13.76
N GLN A 392 -24.13 17.75 14.23
CA GLN A 392 -22.91 18.15 14.95
C GLN A 392 -22.97 18.02 16.48
N ASP A 393 -24.15 17.81 17.09
CA ASP A 393 -24.30 17.70 18.55
C ASP A 393 -24.45 16.27 19.07
N VAL A 394 -24.42 15.25 18.19
CA VAL A 394 -24.61 13.84 18.57
C VAL A 394 -23.29 13.20 19.03
N GLU A 395 -22.15 13.49 18.40
CA GLU A 395 -20.85 12.90 18.77
C GLU A 395 -20.33 13.36 20.14
N LEU A 396 -20.55 14.63 20.51
CA LEU A 396 -20.11 15.18 21.81
C LEU A 396 -20.88 14.57 23.00
N ASN A 397 -22.09 14.05 22.78
CA ASN A 397 -22.93 13.49 23.84
C ASN A 397 -22.58 12.02 24.16
N TYR A 398 -22.12 11.25 23.17
CA TYR A 398 -21.65 9.88 23.40
C TYR A 398 -20.35 9.86 24.18
N ASP A 399 -19.38 10.71 23.82
CA ASP A 399 -18.08 10.74 24.51
C ASP A 399 -18.22 11.26 25.96
N ALA A 400 -19.12 12.21 26.20
CA ALA A 400 -19.45 12.68 27.54
C ALA A 400 -20.21 11.63 28.37
N LYS A 401 -21.16 10.90 27.77
CA LYS A 401 -21.84 9.78 28.44
C LYS A 401 -20.91 8.62 28.70
N PHE A 402 -19.99 8.32 27.79
CA PHE A 402 -19.01 7.25 27.93
C PHE A 402 -17.99 7.60 29.02
N LYS A 403 -17.49 8.84 29.08
CA LYS A 403 -16.66 9.35 30.18
C LYS A 403 -17.38 9.34 31.53
N LEU A 404 -18.67 9.68 31.57
CA LEU A 404 -19.49 9.61 32.79
C LEU A 404 -19.71 8.16 33.23
N LEU A 405 -19.97 7.24 32.29
CA LEU A 405 -20.07 5.80 32.58
C LEU A 405 -18.74 5.25 33.08
N LYS A 406 -17.60 5.65 32.47
CA LYS A 406 -16.24 5.26 32.87
C LYS A 406 -15.90 5.80 34.27
N SER A 407 -16.29 7.03 34.61
CA SER A 407 -16.07 7.60 35.94
C SER A 407 -16.96 6.94 37.00
N GLN A 408 -18.22 6.64 36.68
CA GLN A 408 -19.13 5.90 37.56
C GLN A 408 -18.68 4.44 37.75
N MET A 409 -18.07 3.82 36.74
CA MET A 409 -17.45 2.50 36.85
C MET A 409 -16.17 2.54 37.70
N HIS A 410 -15.36 3.58 37.60
CA HIS A 410 -14.16 3.74 38.44
C HIS A 410 -14.48 3.93 39.94
N GLU A 411 -15.59 4.61 40.26
CA GLU A 411 -16.09 4.78 41.63
C GLU A 411 -16.66 3.47 42.23
N VAL A 412 -17.24 2.58 41.42
CA VAL A 412 -17.75 1.28 41.89
C VAL A 412 -16.60 0.29 42.16
N VAL A 413 -15.49 0.40 41.42
CA VAL A 413 -14.28 -0.44 41.59
C VAL A 413 -13.43 -0.03 42.81
N SER A 414 -13.69 1.13 43.42
CA SER A 414 -12.92 1.64 44.57
C SER A 414 -13.58 1.38 45.94
N MET A 415 -14.69 0.62 46.01
CA MET A 415 -15.14 0.03 47.28
C MET A 415 -14.27 -1.19 47.62
N PRO A 416 -13.72 -1.31 48.84
CA PRO A 416 -13.00 -2.49 49.26
C PRO A 416 -14.01 -3.64 49.44
N LEU A 417 -14.26 -4.37 48.36
CA LEU A 417 -14.79 -5.72 48.46
C LEU A 417 -13.62 -6.60 48.90
N GLU A 418 -13.54 -6.91 50.19
CA GLU A 418 -12.83 -8.12 50.63
C GLU A 418 -13.57 -9.32 50.03
N MET A 419 -13.28 -9.64 48.76
CA MET A 419 -13.71 -10.88 48.14
C MET A 419 -12.88 -12.00 48.77
N GLN A 420 -13.54 -12.86 49.54
CA GLN A 420 -12.95 -14.12 50.00
C GLN A 420 -12.38 -14.85 48.78
N LYS A 421 -11.09 -15.20 48.82
CA LYS A 421 -10.48 -16.12 47.86
C LYS A 421 -11.25 -17.44 47.92
N HIS A 422 -12.16 -17.65 46.99
CA HIS A 422 -12.79 -18.93 46.80
C HIS A 422 -11.90 -19.75 45.87
N ASP A 423 -11.45 -20.90 46.33
CA ASP A 423 -10.76 -21.86 45.47
C ASP A 423 -11.72 -22.28 44.36
N VAL A 424 -11.37 -21.96 43.11
CA VAL A 424 -12.10 -22.35 41.91
C VAL A 424 -11.59 -23.73 41.50
N GLU A 425 -12.49 -24.71 41.36
CA GLU A 425 -12.10 -26.05 40.91
C GLU A 425 -11.52 -26.01 39.48
N PRO A 426 -10.49 -26.81 39.14
CA PRO A 426 -9.87 -26.81 37.82
C PRO A 426 -10.84 -26.96 36.63
N PRO A 427 -11.89 -27.82 36.67
CA PRO A 427 -12.88 -27.91 35.60
C PRO A 427 -13.63 -26.59 35.33
N LEU A 428 -13.78 -25.73 36.33
CA LEU A 428 -14.47 -24.45 36.18
C LEU A 428 -13.63 -23.44 35.39
N ILE A 429 -12.29 -23.51 35.47
CA ILE A 429 -11.39 -22.66 34.66
C ILE A 429 -11.52 -23.02 33.18
N ASP A 430 -11.55 -24.31 32.86
CA ASP A 430 -11.71 -24.76 31.48
C ASP A 430 -13.09 -24.40 30.93
N GLU A 431 -14.15 -24.64 31.72
CA GLU A 431 -15.51 -24.23 31.36
C GLU A 431 -15.60 -22.71 31.14
N PHE A 432 -14.90 -21.91 31.96
CA PHE A 432 -14.86 -20.47 31.83
C PHE A 432 -14.21 -20.02 30.53
N ILE A 433 -13.08 -20.61 30.16
CA ILE A 433 -12.42 -20.34 28.88
C ILE A 433 -13.33 -20.73 27.72
N GLU A 434 -14.01 -21.88 27.79
CA GLU A 434 -14.97 -22.27 26.76
C GLU A 434 -16.11 -21.27 26.61
N ILE A 435 -16.63 -20.72 27.71
CA ILE A 435 -17.66 -19.68 27.68
C ILE A 435 -17.17 -18.43 26.94
N LEU A 436 -15.91 -18.02 27.14
CA LEU A 436 -15.30 -16.89 26.44
C LEU A 436 -15.10 -17.19 24.95
N VAL A 437 -14.63 -18.40 24.60
CA VAL A 437 -14.46 -18.84 23.20
C VAL A 437 -15.79 -18.77 22.45
N HIS A 438 -16.87 -19.26 23.04
CA HIS A 438 -18.20 -19.21 22.42
C HIS A 438 -18.69 -17.76 22.25
N SER A 439 -18.42 -16.89 23.23
CA SER A 439 -18.77 -15.46 23.15
C SER A 439 -18.01 -14.78 22.00
N ALA A 440 -16.68 -14.92 21.97
CA ALA A 440 -15.83 -14.36 20.93
C ALA A 440 -16.18 -14.89 19.54
N LYS A 441 -16.47 -16.18 19.43
CA LYS A 441 -16.92 -16.80 18.17
C LYS A 441 -18.23 -16.20 17.69
N SER A 442 -19.25 -16.14 18.55
CA SER A 442 -20.55 -15.57 18.18
C SER A 442 -20.41 -14.10 17.77
N HIS A 443 -19.55 -13.35 18.46
CA HIS A 443 -19.31 -11.95 18.16
C HIS A 443 -18.62 -11.75 16.80
N LEU A 444 -17.55 -12.52 16.54
CA LEU A 444 -16.84 -12.49 15.26
C LEU A 444 -17.64 -13.09 14.10
N ASP A 445 -18.54 -14.04 14.33
CA ASP A 445 -19.42 -14.58 13.30
C ASP A 445 -20.48 -13.54 12.90
N ASP A 446 -20.92 -12.68 13.83
CA ASP A 446 -21.85 -11.58 13.57
C ASP A 446 -21.18 -10.43 12.81
N TRP A 447 -20.12 -9.85 13.38
CA TRP A 447 -19.34 -8.81 12.71
C TRP A 447 -18.62 -9.30 11.46
N GLY A 448 -18.34 -10.59 11.42
CA GLY A 448 -17.77 -11.27 10.27
C GLY A 448 -18.71 -11.30 9.08
N LYS A 449 -19.95 -10.79 9.17
CA LYS A 449 -20.86 -10.47 8.05
C LYS A 449 -20.42 -9.22 7.29
N ASP A 450 -19.90 -8.22 7.99
CA ASP A 450 -19.55 -6.91 7.44
C ASP A 450 -18.03 -6.72 7.29
N TYR A 451 -17.24 -7.48 8.05
CA TYR A 451 -15.77 -7.39 8.10
C TYR A 451 -15.07 -8.74 7.94
N GLU A 452 -13.79 -8.70 7.57
CA GLU A 452 -12.93 -9.88 7.46
C GLU A 452 -11.98 -9.96 8.66
N TYR A 453 -11.80 -11.18 9.17
CA TYR A 453 -10.95 -11.45 10.32
C TYR A 453 -9.98 -12.61 10.00
N PRO A 454 -8.71 -12.51 10.42
CA PRO A 454 -7.65 -13.46 10.07
C PRO A 454 -7.90 -14.86 10.64
N PHE A 455 -8.63 -14.97 11.75
CA PHE A 455 -8.92 -16.24 12.42
C PHE A 455 -10.38 -16.32 12.87
N LYS A 456 -11.04 -17.46 12.60
CA LYS A 456 -12.45 -17.71 12.99
C LYS A 456 -12.67 -19.09 13.62
N SER A 457 -11.61 -19.91 13.70
CA SER A 457 -11.70 -21.25 14.30
C SER A 457 -11.69 -21.14 15.82
N GLU A 458 -12.44 -22.02 16.50
CA GLU A 458 -12.46 -22.06 17.96
C GLU A 458 -11.08 -22.32 18.57
N SER A 459 -10.23 -23.09 17.89
CA SER A 459 -8.84 -23.30 18.34
C SER A 459 -8.05 -21.99 18.35
N ALA A 460 -8.10 -21.21 17.26
CA ALA A 460 -7.37 -19.96 17.19
C ALA A 460 -7.93 -18.91 18.16
N LEU A 461 -9.25 -18.89 18.37
CA LEU A 461 -9.88 -18.02 19.35
C LEU A 461 -9.48 -18.37 20.77
N ARG A 462 -9.46 -19.66 21.12
CA ARG A 462 -8.99 -20.12 22.44
C ARG A 462 -7.55 -19.74 22.69
N ASP A 463 -6.68 -19.95 21.69
CA ASP A 463 -5.26 -19.60 21.79
C ASP A 463 -5.08 -18.08 21.92
N THR A 464 -5.88 -17.28 21.20
CA THR A 464 -5.90 -15.81 21.32
C THR A 464 -6.38 -15.36 22.69
N ILE A 465 -7.40 -16.00 23.26
CA ILE A 465 -7.87 -15.69 24.62
C ILE A 465 -6.77 -15.96 25.64
N TYR A 466 -6.06 -17.10 25.54
CA TYR A 466 -4.90 -17.35 26.40
C TYR A 466 -3.84 -16.27 26.27
N GLU A 467 -3.59 -15.80 25.04
CA GLU A 467 -2.68 -14.69 24.80
C GLU A 467 -3.17 -13.38 25.43
N LEU A 468 -4.47 -13.08 25.41
CA LEU A 468 -5.02 -11.90 26.08
C LEU A 468 -4.89 -11.98 27.61
N PHE A 469 -5.00 -13.17 28.20
CA PHE A 469 -4.69 -13.37 29.62
C PHE A 469 -3.18 -13.20 29.91
N ASP A 470 -2.31 -13.72 29.02
CA ASP A 470 -0.85 -13.64 29.16
C ASP A 470 -0.32 -12.19 28.99
N THR A 471 -0.89 -11.44 28.06
CA THR A 471 -0.61 -10.01 27.80
C THR A 471 -1.40 -9.06 28.67
N CYS A 472 -2.14 -9.61 29.64
CA CYS A 472 -2.81 -8.88 30.71
C CYS A 472 -4.00 -8.02 30.33
N TYR A 473 -4.55 -8.17 29.12
CA TYR A 473 -5.84 -7.58 28.77
C TYR A 473 -7.01 -8.28 29.47
N LEU A 474 -6.86 -9.56 29.87
CA LEU A 474 -7.86 -10.30 30.65
C LEU A 474 -7.28 -10.80 31.98
N ALA A 475 -8.15 -10.96 32.98
CA ALA A 475 -7.83 -11.48 34.32
C ALA A 475 -8.98 -12.32 34.88
N PHE A 476 -8.68 -13.22 35.82
CA PHE A 476 -9.68 -14.11 36.45
C PHE A 476 -10.21 -13.56 37.79
N ASP A 477 -9.45 -12.68 38.43
CA ASP A 477 -9.67 -12.14 39.78
C ASP A 477 -10.48 -10.84 39.82
#